data_AF-A0A7K2J1C6-F1
#
_entry.id   AF-A0A7K2J1C6-F1
#
_cell.length_a   1.000
_cell.length_b   1.000
_cell.length_c   1.000
_cell.angle_alpha   90.00
_cell.angle_beta   90.00
_cell.angle_gamma   90.00
#
_symmetry.space_group_name_H-M   'P 1'
#
loop_
_entity.id
_entity.type
_entity.pdbx_description
1 polymer ?
#
loop_
_entity_poly.entity_id
_entity_poly.type
_entity_poly.pdbx_seq_one_letter_code
_entity_poly.pdbx_strand_id
1 'polypeptide(L)' 'MDAIQQHMLDTYRAARLGEPAPPPPGRHDRRTLRDLYRHWLTHPPTPRTARTGRSSPSGA' A
#
# COMPACT_ATOMS: atom_id res chain seq x y z
N MET A 1 -3.99 -7.74 19.12
CA MET A 1 -2.53 -7.83 18.96
C MET A 1 -2.16 -7.19 17.63
N ASP A 2 -1.17 -6.30 17.63
CA ASP A 2 -0.67 -5.61 16.43
C ASP A 2 0.58 -6.33 15.86
N ALA A 3 0.88 -6.15 14.57
CA ALA A 3 2.00 -6.80 13.89
C ALA A 3 3.36 -6.44 14.49
N ILE A 4 3.53 -5.21 14.97
CA ILE A 4 4.75 -4.78 15.67
C ILE A 4 4.86 -5.51 17.02
N GLN A 5 3.77 -5.57 17.78
CA GLN A 5 3.72 -6.21 19.09
C GLN A 5 4.00 -7.72 18.99
N GLN A 6 3.41 -8.39 18.00
CA GLN A 6 3.68 -9.79 17.69
C GLN A 6 5.15 -10.01 17.30
N HIS A 7 5.70 -9.15 16.44
CA HIS A 7 7.10 -9.23 16.02
C HIS A 7 8.08 -9.11 17.18
N MET A 8 7.78 -8.26 18.18
CA MET A 8 8.59 -8.15 19.39
C MET A 8 8.61 -9.46 20.18
N LEU A 9 7.45 -10.10 20.35
CA LEU A 9 7.33 -11.40 21.05
C LEU A 9 8.04 -12.53 20.30
N ASP A 10 7.88 -12.58 18.98
CA ASP A 10 8.51 -13.61 18.15
C ASP A 10 10.04 -13.46 18.11
N THR A 11 10.54 -12.22 18.11
CA THR A 11 11.98 -11.95 18.18
C THR A 11 12.56 -12.37 19.53
N TYR A 12 11.85 -12.09 20.63
CA TYR A 12 12.25 -12.54 21.95
C TYR A 12 12.28 -14.08 22.06
N ARG A 13 11.26 -14.74 21.50
CA ARG A 13 11.21 -16.21 21.45
C ARG A 13 12.37 -16.78 20.62
N ALA A 14 12.64 -16.22 19.44
CA ALA A 14 13.73 -16.66 18.58
C ALA A 14 15.09 -16.53 19.29
N ALA A 15 15.35 -15.39 19.94
CA ALA A 15 16.55 -15.16 20.73
C ALA A 15 16.70 -16.17 21.88
N ARG A 16 15.58 -16.57 22.51
CA ARG A 16 15.58 -17.55 23.59
C ARG A 16 15.85 -18.97 23.12
N LEU A 17 15.41 -19.32 21.92
CA LEU A 17 15.58 -20.65 21.31
C LEU A 17 16.87 -20.79 20.48
N GLY A 18 17.61 -19.69 20.27
CA GLY A 18 18.79 -19.67 19.39
C GLY A 18 18.42 -19.70 17.89
N GLU A 19 17.16 -19.39 17.58
CA GLU A 19 16.63 -19.35 16.22
C GLU A 19 16.88 -17.97 15.57
N PRO A 20 16.99 -17.90 14.24
CA PRO A 20 17.16 -16.63 13.55
C PRO A 20 15.95 -15.72 13.76
N ALA A 21 16.21 -14.42 13.90
CA ALA A 21 15.17 -13.43 14.13
C ALA A 21 14.17 -13.38 12.96
N PRO A 22 12.86 -13.31 13.22
CA PRO A 22 11.84 -13.23 12.18
C PRO A 22 12.04 -11.95 11.34
N PRO A 23 11.71 -11.98 10.04
CA PRO A 23 11.84 -10.79 9.20
C PRO A 23 10.94 -9.67 9.75
N PRO A 24 11.44 -8.43 9.84
CA PRO A 24 10.64 -7.34 10.37
C PRO A 24 9.42 -7.07 9.48
N PRO A 25 8.25 -6.81 10.09
CA PRO A 25 7.03 -6.50 9.36
C PRO A 25 7.21 -5.24 8.51
N GLY A 26 6.48 -5.16 7.39
CA GLY A 26 6.49 -3.98 6.52
C GLY A 26 7.67 -3.86 5.55
N ARG A 27 8.59 -4.84 5.46
CA ARG A 27 9.64 -4.83 4.41
C ARG A 27 9.06 -4.88 3.00
N HIS A 28 8.00 -5.67 2.80
CA HIS A 28 7.34 -5.77 1.50
C HIS A 28 6.51 -4.52 1.21
N ASP A 29 5.76 -4.04 2.20
CA ASP A 29 4.90 -2.87 2.08
C ASP A 29 5.67 -1.60 1.70
N ARG A 30 6.89 -1.41 2.22
CA ARG A 30 7.76 -0.29 1.83
C ARG A 30 8.16 -0.32 0.35
N ARG A 31 8.44 -1.50 -0.21
CA ARG A 31 8.73 -1.64 -1.65
C ARG A 31 7.49 -1.35 -2.47
N THR A 32 6.35 -1.93 -2.10
CA THR A 32 5.07 -1.70 -2.75
C THR A 32 4.66 -0.22 -2.72
N LEU A 33 4.80 0.47 -1.59
CA LEU A 33 4.51 1.89 -1.47
C LEU A 33 5.47 2.75 -2.31
N ARG A 34 6.75 2.39 -2.38
CA ARG A 34 7.73 3.10 -3.20
C ARG A 34 7.42 2.93 -4.69
N ASP A 35 7.06 1.73 -5.12
CA ASP A 35 6.70 1.45 -6.50
C ASP A 35 5.38 2.12 -6.88
N LEU A 36 4.40 2.12 -5.97
CA LEU A 36 3.16 2.87 -6.12
C LEU A 36 3.44 4.36 -6.26
N TYR A 37 4.24 4.94 -5.36
CA TYR A 37 4.63 6.36 -5.42
C TYR A 37 5.32 6.71 -6.74
N ARG A 38 6.24 5.86 -7.21
CA ARG A 38 6.90 6.02 -8.51
C ARG A 38 5.91 5.93 -9.68
N HIS A 39 4.95 5.01 -9.60
CA HIS A 39 3.89 4.88 -10.58
C HIS A 39 3.05 6.15 -10.67
N TRP A 40 2.62 6.73 -9.54
CA TRP A 40 1.86 7.99 -9.52
C TRP A 40 2.65 9.19 -10.07
N LEU A 41 3.96 9.25 -9.84
CA LEU A 41 4.83 10.29 -10.38
C LEU A 41 4.98 10.20 -11.91
N THR A 42 5.05 8.98 -12.43
CA THR A 42 5.30 8.73 -13.88
C THR A 42 3.99 8.70 -14.66
N HIS A 43 2.92 8.29 -14.00
CA HIS A 43 1.57 8.17 -14.54
C HIS A 43 0.65 8.99 -13.63
N PRO A 44 0.65 10.34 -13.79
CA PRO A 44 -0.35 11.14 -13.13
C PRO A 44 -1.72 10.60 -13.52
N PRO A 45 -2.65 10.47 -12.56
CA PRO A 45 -3.98 9.95 -12.85
C PRO A 45 -4.57 10.84 -13.94
N THR A 46 -4.81 10.29 -15.12
CA THR A 46 -5.56 11.01 -16.13
C THR A 46 -6.91 11.31 -15.49
N PRO A 47 -7.33 12.58 -15.36
CA PRO A 47 -8.69 12.85 -14.96
C PRO A 47 -9.56 12.07 -15.92
N ARG A 48 -10.40 11.16 -15.39
CA ARG A 48 -11.46 10.56 -16.18
C ARG A 48 -12.30 11.75 -16.63
N THR A 49 -12.04 12.25 -17.83
CA THR A 49 -12.82 13.30 -18.46
C THR A 49 -14.25 12.87 -18.26
N ALA A 50 -14.95 13.60 -17.39
CA ALA A 50 -16.36 13.41 -17.21
C ALA A 50 -16.92 13.56 -18.62
N ARG A 51 -17.39 12.45 -19.20
CA ARG A 51 -18.31 12.50 -20.32
C ARG A 51 -19.61 13.06 -19.77
N THR A 52 -19.59 14.34 -19.39
CA THR A 52 -20.74 15.22 -19.40
C THR A 52 -21.07 15.45 -20.86
N GLY A 53 -21.55 14.39 -21.50
CA GLY A 53 -22.37 14.49 -22.69
C GLY A 53 -23.66 15.16 -22.26
N ARG A 54 -23.59 16.49 -22.23
CA ARG A 54 -24.68 17.44 -22.41
C ARG A 54 -25.85 16.79 -23.17
N SER A 55 -26.84 16.31 -22.44
CA SER A 55 -28.20 16.15 -22.97
C SER A 55 -28.77 17.56 -23.06
N SER A 56 -28.59 18.21 -24.22
CA SER A 56 -29.29 19.43 -24.57
C SER A 56 -30.81 19.21 -24.44
N PRO A 57 -31.57 20.11 -23.80
CA PRO A 57 -33.02 20.05 -23.87
C PRO A 57 -33.42 20.54 -25.27
N SER A 58 -33.87 19.64 -26.13
CA SER A 58 -34.55 20.02 -27.37
C SER A 58 -36.03 20.10 -27.05
N GLY A 59 -36.56 21.31 -26.98
CA GLY A 59 -37.99 21.55 -26.91
C GLY A 59 -38.67 21.29 -28.25
N ALA A 60 -39.94 20.87 -28.19
CA ALA A 60 -41.09 21.37 -28.93
C ALA A 60 -42.34 20.62 -28.42
#